data_AF-A0A656JJF4-F1
#
_entry.id   AF-A0A656JJF4-F1
#
_cell.length_a   1.000
_cell.length_b   1.000
_cell.length_c   1.000
_cell.angle_alpha   90.00
_cell.angle_beta   90.00
_cell.angle_gamma   90.00
#
_symmetry.space_group_name_H-M   'P 1'
#
loop_
_entity.id
_entity.type
_entity.pdbx_description
1 polymer ?
#
loop_
_entity_poly.entity_id
_entity_poly.type
_entity_poly.pdbx_seq_one_letter_code
_entity_poly.pdbx_strand_id
1 'polypeptide(L)'
;MDRVAYQNLRFAVEAEIINANIDSDFDQTSSVNSLMRIFLSALAQQEVNRQRSRREFKTFRRKPDVIVPSWAFHPPVEKKK
;
A
#
# COMPACT_ATOMS: atom_id res chain seq x y z
N MET A 1 -8.60 -3.01 -2.41
CA MET A 1 -8.39 -1.70 -1.78
C MET A 1 -8.98 -1.78 -0.38
N ASP A 2 -8.29 -1.28 0.64
CA ASP A 2 -8.81 -1.26 2.01
C ASP A 2 -10.03 -0.33 2.12
N ARG A 3 -10.94 -0.60 3.05
CA ARG A 3 -12.19 0.17 3.23
C ARG A 3 -11.91 1.63 3.55
N VAL A 4 -10.93 1.90 4.41
CA VAL A 4 -10.51 3.26 4.76
C VAL A 4 -9.90 3.96 3.56
N ALA A 5 -9.03 3.28 2.81
CA ALA A 5 -8.42 3.85 1.60
C ALA A 5 -9.47 4.20 0.53
N TYR A 6 -10.50 3.36 0.37
CA TYR A 6 -11.62 3.63 -0.53
C TYR A 6 -12.43 4.86 -0.07
N GLN A 7 -12.74 4.96 1.22
CA GLN A 7 -13.48 6.11 1.76
C GLN A 7 -12.70 7.42 1.59
N ASN A 8 -11.40 7.41 1.84
CA ASN A 8 -10.54 8.58 1.64
C ASN A 8 -10.48 9.00 0.17
N LEU A 9 -10.34 8.05 -0.75
CA LEU A 9 -10.35 8.33 -2.19
C LEU A 9 -11.70 8.91 -2.63
N ARG A 10 -12.80 8.31 -2.18
CA ARG A 10 -14.15 8.78 -2.48
C ARG A 10 -14.34 10.22 -1.99
N PHE A 11 -13.95 10.52 -0.76
CA PHE A 11 -14.07 11.86 -0.19
C PHE A 11 -13.24 12.89 -0.98
N ALA A 12 -12.02 12.54 -1.40
CA ALA A 12 -11.18 13.41 -2.23
C ALA A 12 -11.82 13.71 -3.60
N VAL A 13 -12.41 12.70 -4.24
CA VAL A 13 -13.12 12.87 -5.52
C VAL A 13 -14.40 13.71 -5.34
N GLU A 14 -15.17 13.47 -4.29
CA GLU A 14 -16.36 14.26 -3.97
C GLU A 14 -16.02 15.73 -3.75
N ALA A 15 -14.92 16.02 -3.03
CA ALA A 15 -14.44 17.39 -2.83
C ALA A 15 -14.09 18.08 -4.16
N GLU A 16 -13.42 17.38 -5.07
CA GLU A 16 -13.06 17.94 -6.38
C GLU A 16 -14.29 18.23 -7.25
N ILE A 17 -15.30 17.36 -7.20
CA ILE A 17 -16.58 17.57 -7.91
C ILE A 17 -17.36 18.75 -7.30
N ILE A 18 -17.33 18.90 -5.98
CA ILE A 18 -17.98 20.04 -5.32
C ILE A 18 -17.29 21.34 -5.72
N ASN A 19 -15.95 21.37 -5.70
CA ASN A 19 -15.17 22.54 -6.13
C ASN A 19 -15.49 22.91 -7.58
N ALA A 20 -15.55 21.91 -8.46
CA ALA A 20 -15.93 22.08 -9.86
C ALA A 20 -17.30 22.73 -10.07
N ASN A 21 -18.28 22.40 -9.22
CA ASN A 21 -19.65 22.91 -9.34
C ASN A 21 -19.85 24.30 -8.73
N ILE A 22 -18.95 24.74 -7.84
CA ILE A 22 -19.03 26.04 -7.18
C ILE A 22 -18.36 27.13 -8.01
N ASP A 23 -17.31 26.78 -8.77
CA ASP A 23 -16.49 27.76 -9.47
C ASP A 23 -17.15 28.25 -10.76
N SER A 24 -17.28 29.57 -10.94
CA SER A 24 -17.94 30.15 -12.11
C SER A 24 -17.08 30.11 -13.37
N ASP A 25 -15.75 30.08 -13.21
CA ASP A 25 -14.75 29.94 -14.28
C ASP A 25 -14.19 28.51 -14.34
N PHE A 26 -15.09 27.54 -14.24
CA PHE A 26 -14.72 26.13 -14.21
C PHE A 26 -13.94 25.68 -15.45
N ASP A 27 -12.64 25.43 -15.28
CA ASP A 27 -11.81 24.79 -16.30
C ASP A 27 -11.91 23.27 -16.20
N GLN A 28 -12.69 22.69 -17.12
CA GLN A 28 -12.90 21.25 -17.26
C GLN A 28 -11.57 20.48 -17.40
N THR A 29 -10.60 21.04 -18.12
CA THR A 29 -9.33 20.35 -18.37
C THR A 29 -8.46 20.29 -17.11
N SER A 30 -8.45 21.37 -16.32
CA SER A 30 -7.78 21.42 -15.02
C SER A 30 -8.41 20.42 -14.03
N SER A 31 -9.75 20.36 -13.97
CA SER A 31 -10.46 19.45 -13.08
C SER A 31 -10.22 17.97 -13.44
N VAL A 32 -10.27 17.62 -14.72
CA VAL A 32 -9.95 16.26 -15.17
C VAL A 32 -8.50 15.89 -14.81
N ASN A 33 -7.56 16.82 -14.97
CA ASN A 33 -6.17 16.61 -14.59
C ASN A 33 -6.01 16.42 -13.07
N SER A 34 -6.75 17.18 -12.26
CA SER A 34 -6.76 17.05 -10.81
C SER A 34 -7.30 15.68 -10.38
N LEU A 35 -8.44 15.26 -10.92
CA LEU A 35 -9.00 13.92 -10.69
C LEU A 35 -8.01 12.81 -11.07
N MET A 36 -7.35 12.93 -12.23
CA MET A 36 -6.35 11.95 -12.67
C MET A 36 -5.16 11.88 -11.71
N ARG A 37 -4.70 13.01 -11.17
CA ARG A 37 -3.64 13.04 -10.15
C ARG A 37 -4.07 12.35 -8.87
N ILE A 38 -5.32 12.56 -8.42
CA ILE A 38 -5.90 11.88 -7.25
C ILE A 38 -5.85 10.35 -7.47
N PHE A 39 -6.36 9.86 -8.60
CA PHE A 39 -6.36 8.43 -8.90
C PHE A 39 -4.94 7.84 -9.03
N LEU A 40 -4.03 8.53 -9.72
CA LEU A 40 -2.65 8.07 -9.87
C LEU A 40 -1.94 7.95 -8.53
N SER A 41 -2.13 8.93 -7.62
CA SER A 41 -1.55 8.88 -6.28
C SER A 41 -2.08 7.70 -5.46
N ALA A 42 -3.39 7.43 -5.53
CA ALA A 42 -4.01 6.31 -4.83
C ALA A 42 -3.52 4.95 -5.36
N LEU A 43 -3.40 4.81 -6.68
CA LEU A 43 -2.85 3.62 -7.32
C LEU A 43 -1.37 3.40 -6.97
N ALA A 44 -0.58 4.47 -6.99
CA ALA A 44 0.83 4.41 -6.59
C ALA A 44 0.97 3.96 -5.13
N GLN A 45 0.17 4.52 -4.22
CA GLN A 45 0.17 4.12 -2.81
C GLN A 45 -0.23 2.65 -2.63
N GLN A 46 -1.21 2.17 -3.39
CA GLN A 46 -1.62 0.76 -3.36
C GLN A 46 -0.48 -0.16 -3.83
N GLU A 47 0.26 0.22 -4.87
CA GLU A 47 1.40 -0.55 -5.36
C GLU A 47 2.56 -0.56 -4.35
N VAL A 48 2.86 0.58 -3.71
CA VAL A 48 3.86 0.66 -2.63
C VAL A 48 3.47 -0.28 -1.48
N ASN A 49 2.21 -0.27 -1.06
CA ASN A 49 1.71 -1.15 0.00
C ASN A 49 1.82 -2.63 -0.41
N ARG A 50 1.53 -2.97 -1.66
CA ARG A 50 1.68 -4.33 -2.21
C ARG A 50 3.13 -4.78 -2.23
N GLN A 51 4.05 -3.90 -2.62
CA GLN A 51 5.48 -4.21 -2.62
C GLN A 51 6.03 -4.35 -1.20
N ARG A 52 5.57 -3.50 -0.28
CA ARG A 52 5.92 -3.57 1.14
C ARG A 52 5.49 -4.90 1.76
N SER A 53 4.23 -5.32 1.59
CA SER A 53 3.75 -6.59 2.11
C SER A 53 4.50 -7.79 1.50
N ARG A 54 4.80 -7.75 0.19
CA ARG A 54 5.66 -8.74 -0.47
C ARG A 54 7.06 -8.80 0.14
N ARG A 55 7.66 -7.66 0.48
CA ARG A 55 8.97 -7.60 1.13
C ARG A 55 8.89 -8.19 2.54
N GLU A 56 7.94 -7.75 3.35
CA GLU A 56 7.72 -8.24 4.71
C GLU A 56 7.55 -9.77 4.76
N PHE A 57 6.80 -10.34 3.81
CA PHE A 57 6.65 -11.80 3.66
C PHE A 57 7.98 -12.49 3.35
N LYS A 58 8.78 -11.97 2.40
CA LYS A 58 10.10 -12.52 2.06
C LYS A 58 11.12 -12.39 3.21
N THR A 59 10.96 -11.39 4.06
CA THR A 59 11.88 -11.09 5.18
C THR A 59 11.37 -11.57 6.53
N PHE A 60 10.28 -12.34 6.57
CA PHE A 60 9.64 -12.81 7.80
C PHE A 60 10.59 -13.65 8.71
N ARG A 61 11.77 -14.07 8.21
CA ARG A 61 12.85 -14.69 8.99
C ARG A 61 14.16 -13.87 9.02
N ARG A 62 14.12 -12.57 9.32
CA ARG A 62 15.35 -11.74 9.36
C ARG A 62 15.51 -10.88 10.61
N LYS A 63 15.09 -11.35 11.78
CA LYS A 63 15.69 -10.86 13.03
C LYS A 63 16.86 -11.80 13.35
N PRO A 64 18.12 -11.39 13.14
CA PRO A 64 19.27 -12.23 13.48
C PRO A 64 19.31 -12.56 14.98
N ASP A 65 18.72 -11.70 15.82
CA ASP A 65 18.72 -11.84 17.28
C ASP A 65 17.50 -12.60 17.83
N VAL A 66 16.57 -13.07 16.97
CA VAL A 66 15.47 -13.90 17.45
C VAL A 66 15.99 -15.30 17.74
N ILE A 67 16.02 -15.65 19.03
CA ILE A 67 16.30 -17.00 19.51
C ILE A 67 15.25 -17.93 18.89
N VAL A 68 15.72 -18.85 18.05
CA VAL A 68 14.87 -19.88 17.44
C VAL A 68 14.29 -20.74 18.58
N PRO A 69 12.99 -21.06 18.56
CA PRO A 69 12.41 -21.95 19.56
C PRO A 69 13.14 -23.29 19.58
N SER A 70 13.30 -23.88 20.77
CA SER A 70 14.04 -25.14 20.97
C SER A 70 13.50 -26.32 20.14
N TRP A 71 12.22 -26.28 19.74
CA TRP A 71 11.60 -27.28 18.87
C TRP A 71 11.98 -27.14 17.39
N ALA A 72 12.55 -26.01 16.96
CA ALA A 72 12.93 -25.73 15.58
C ALA A 72 14.41 -26.08 15.29
N PHE A 73 15.20 -26.38 16.31
CA PHE A 73 16.59 -26.81 16.16
C PHE A 73 16.66 -28.32 15.97
N HIS A 74 17.02 -28.78 14.77
CA HIS A 74 17.42 -30.17 14.54
C HIS A 74 18.95 -30.24 14.50
N PRO A 75 19.61 -30.92 15.46
CA PRO A 75 21.04 -31.14 15.39
C PRO A 75 21.38 -31.93 14.12
N PRO A 76 22.51 -31.63 13.46
CA PRO A 76 22.94 -32.38 12.29
C PRO A 76 23.09 -33.85 12.67
N VAL A 77 22.43 -34.74 11.91
CA VAL A 77 22.58 -36.18 12.08
C VAL A 77 24.01 -36.52 11.69
N GLU A 78 24.89 -36.69 12.67
CA GLU A 78 26.23 -37.22 12.44
C GLU A 78 26.09 -38.62 11.84
N LYS A 79 26.39 -38.74 10.55
CA LYS A 79 26.55 -40.05 9.92
C LYS A 79 27.80 -40.67 10.51
N LYS A 80 27.62 -41.55 11.50
CA LYS A 80 28.68 -42.46 11.95
C LYS A 80 29.12 -43.29 10.73
N LYS A 81 30.41 -43.17 10.39
CA LYS A 81 31.09 -44.01 9.40
C LYS A 81 31.23 -45.43 9.92
#